data_AF-A0A6A1W3K7-F1
#
_entry.id   AF-A0A6A1W3K7-F1
#
_cell.length_a   1.000
_cell.length_b   1.000
_cell.length_c   1.000
_cell.angle_alpha   90.00
_cell.angle_beta   90.00
_cell.angle_gamma   90.00
#
_symmetry.space_group_name_H-M   'P 1'
#
loop_
_entity.id
_entity.type
_entity.pdbx_description
1 polymer ?
#
loop_
_entity_poly.entity_id
_entity_poly.type
_entity_poly.pdbx_seq_one_letter_code
_entity_poly.pdbx_strand_id
1 'polypeptide(L)'
;MASTVVYDIEHVSSIQRIQHELWPLDEIDPKKAKFPCCLVWTPLPVVSWLAPFIGHVGICREDGAILDFSGSNFINIDNFAFGVVARYIQLDREQCCFPPNLAGHTCNNGYNHAEYGTSITWDDALRSSVRYFEHKSYNLFTCNCHSFVANCLNRLCYGGSMGWNMINVASLVLFKGHWVDSMSILRSFLPFIVLTGVTLMLSWGGILAFVKEIGNKQIACTTQLTSRTLFRGFACG
;
A
#
# COMPACT_ATOMS: atom_id res chain seq x y z
N MET A 1 -53.08 -16.27 -18.95
CA MET A 1 -52.43 -15.34 -18.00
C MET A 1 -51.37 -16.02 -17.14
N ALA A 2 -51.59 -17.22 -16.58
CA ALA A 2 -50.57 -17.93 -15.79
C ALA A 2 -49.28 -18.28 -16.56
N SER A 3 -49.38 -18.68 -17.83
CA SER A 3 -48.22 -19.09 -18.63
C SER A 3 -47.27 -17.93 -18.96
N THR A 4 -47.79 -16.73 -19.23
CA THR A 4 -46.98 -15.55 -19.52
C THR A 4 -46.15 -15.13 -18.30
N VAL A 5 -46.75 -15.17 -17.12
CA VAL A 5 -46.08 -14.83 -15.86
C VAL A 5 -44.94 -15.82 -15.53
N VAL A 6 -45.12 -17.11 -15.80
CA VAL A 6 -44.06 -18.12 -15.60
C VAL A 6 -42.91 -17.91 -16.57
N TYR A 7 -43.20 -17.64 -17.84
CA TYR A 7 -42.16 -17.32 -18.84
C TYR A 7 -41.39 -16.04 -18.48
N ASP A 8 -42.07 -15.00 -18.00
CA ASP A 8 -41.43 -13.76 -17.58
C ASP A 8 -40.55 -13.97 -16.33
N ILE A 9 -40.97 -14.81 -15.37
CA ILE A 9 -40.17 -15.16 -14.19
C ILE A 9 -38.94 -15.99 -14.55
N GLU A 10 -39.08 -16.98 -15.45
CA GLU A 10 -37.93 -17.77 -15.93
C GLU A 10 -36.98 -16.94 -16.79
N HIS A 11 -37.49 -15.99 -17.57
CA HIS A 11 -36.68 -15.07 -18.37
C HIS A 11 -35.95 -14.04 -17.51
N VAL A 12 -36.59 -13.48 -16.49
CA VAL A 12 -35.94 -12.59 -15.51
C VAL A 12 -34.94 -13.36 -14.65
N SER A 13 -35.28 -14.58 -14.21
CA SER A 13 -34.38 -15.50 -13.49
C SER A 13 -33.18 -15.91 -14.35
N SER A 14 -33.37 -16.15 -15.64
CA SER A 14 -32.27 -16.48 -16.55
C SER A 14 -31.43 -15.26 -16.91
N ILE A 15 -32.01 -14.06 -17.08
CA ILE A 15 -31.24 -12.80 -17.21
C ILE A 15 -30.47 -12.50 -15.93
N GLN A 16 -31.05 -12.80 -14.76
CA GLN A 16 -30.38 -12.68 -13.47
C GLN A 16 -29.29 -13.75 -13.29
N ARG A 17 -29.45 -14.96 -13.83
CA ARG A 17 -28.39 -15.98 -13.91
C ARG A 17 -27.33 -15.70 -15.00
N ILE A 18 -27.66 -14.90 -16.01
CA ILE A 18 -26.70 -14.35 -16.97
C ILE A 18 -25.90 -13.19 -16.34
N GLN A 19 -26.19 -12.76 -15.09
CA GLN A 19 -25.26 -11.94 -14.31
C GLN A 19 -23.94 -12.71 -14.20
N HIS A 20 -22.95 -12.24 -14.96
CA HIS A 20 -21.55 -12.66 -14.99
C HIS A 20 -21.24 -13.78 -13.99
N GLU A 21 -21.35 -15.05 -14.41
CA GLU A 21 -20.68 -16.12 -13.68
C GLU A 21 -19.21 -15.75 -13.66
N LEU A 22 -18.75 -15.28 -12.50
CA LEU A 22 -17.36 -14.94 -12.25
C LEU A 22 -16.56 -16.21 -12.54
N TRP A 23 -15.87 -16.24 -13.68
CA TRP A 23 -15.09 -17.42 -14.04
C TRP A 23 -14.05 -17.69 -12.94
N PRO A 24 -13.71 -18.95 -12.65
CA PRO A 24 -12.69 -19.27 -11.66
C PRO A 24 -11.38 -18.54 -11.98
N LEU A 25 -10.77 -17.94 -10.96
CA LEU A 25 -9.45 -17.33 -11.10
C LEU A 25 -8.39 -18.43 -11.07
N ASP A 26 -7.30 -18.21 -11.80
CA ASP A 26 -6.10 -19.02 -11.66
C ASP A 26 -5.53 -18.91 -10.24
N GLU A 27 -4.77 -19.91 -9.82
CA GLU A 27 -4.06 -19.87 -8.55
C GLU A 27 -2.99 -18.75 -8.55
N ILE A 28 -2.81 -18.13 -7.39
CA ILE A 28 -1.76 -17.13 -7.19
C ILE A 28 -0.40 -17.83 -7.29
N ASP A 29 0.45 -17.37 -8.21
CA ASP A 29 1.81 -17.87 -8.42
C ASP A 29 2.81 -16.71 -8.27
N PRO A 30 3.35 -16.48 -7.05
CA PRO A 30 4.31 -15.42 -6.82
C PRO A 30 5.61 -15.58 -7.60
N LYS A 31 5.99 -16.82 -7.99
CA LYS A 31 7.22 -17.08 -8.76
C LYS A 31 7.10 -16.58 -10.19
N LYS A 32 5.89 -16.63 -10.76
CA LYS A 32 5.57 -16.08 -12.09
C LYS A 32 5.04 -14.64 -12.03
N ALA A 33 5.02 -14.04 -10.84
CA ALA A 33 4.43 -12.74 -10.58
C ALA A 33 2.95 -12.63 -11.03
N LYS A 34 2.17 -13.72 -10.89
CA LYS A 34 0.75 -13.76 -11.25
C LYS A 34 -0.12 -13.73 -10.00
N PHE A 35 -0.92 -12.68 -9.89
CA PHE A 35 -1.76 -12.42 -8.71
C PHE A 35 -3.21 -12.04 -9.13
N PRO A 36 -4.02 -12.98 -9.64
CA PRO A 36 -5.37 -12.70 -10.14
C PRO A 36 -6.25 -11.91 -9.16
N CYS A 37 -6.74 -10.74 -9.59
CA CYS A 37 -7.58 -9.82 -8.81
C CYS A 37 -7.00 -9.39 -7.46
N CYS A 38 -5.68 -9.32 -7.34
CA CYS A 38 -5.01 -8.88 -6.12
C CYS A 38 -4.67 -7.39 -6.12
N LEU A 39 -4.62 -6.79 -4.92
CA LEU A 39 -3.72 -5.66 -4.68
C LEU A 39 -2.34 -6.21 -4.33
N VAL A 40 -1.30 -5.62 -4.88
CA VAL A 40 0.10 -6.01 -4.63
C VAL A 40 0.88 -4.81 -4.12
N TRP A 41 1.91 -5.08 -3.32
CA TRP A 41 2.72 -4.04 -2.70
C TRP A 41 4.19 -4.43 -2.60
N THR A 42 5.08 -3.46 -2.80
CA THR A 42 6.53 -3.59 -2.61
C THR A 42 7.07 -2.36 -1.86
N PRO A 43 8.07 -2.53 -0.95
CA PRO A 43 8.71 -1.39 -0.31
C PRO A 43 9.40 -0.50 -1.35
N LEU A 44 9.25 0.82 -1.24
CA LEU A 44 9.94 1.77 -2.12
C LEU A 44 11.42 1.86 -1.75
N PRO A 45 12.37 1.72 -2.70
CA PRO A 45 13.79 1.88 -2.43
C PRO A 45 14.10 3.23 -1.76
N VAL A 46 15.03 3.21 -0.78
CA VAL A 46 15.46 4.37 0.04
C VAL A 46 14.36 4.91 0.97
N VAL A 47 13.14 5.16 0.50
CA VAL A 47 12.03 5.68 1.31
C VAL A 47 11.64 4.70 2.41
N SER A 48 11.56 3.41 2.09
CA SER A 48 11.25 2.34 3.05
C SER A 48 12.32 2.18 4.14
N TRP A 49 13.55 2.68 3.92
CA TRP A 49 14.60 2.61 4.93
C TRP A 49 14.34 3.58 6.09
N LEU A 50 13.54 4.63 5.87
CA LEU A 50 13.10 5.56 6.90
C LEU A 50 11.70 5.21 7.43
N ALA A 51 10.83 4.69 6.56
CA ALA A 51 9.46 4.32 6.90
C ALA A 51 9.07 3.00 6.21
N PRO A 52 9.27 1.84 6.86
CA PRO A 52 9.20 0.51 6.21
C PRO A 52 7.81 0.08 5.76
N PHE A 53 6.78 0.85 6.13
CA PHE A 53 5.40 0.64 5.73
C PHE A 53 5.02 1.44 4.47
N ILE A 54 5.87 2.38 4.04
CA ILE A 54 5.66 3.15 2.81
C ILE A 54 6.21 2.34 1.63
N GLY A 55 5.35 2.16 0.63
CA GLY A 55 5.73 1.42 -0.57
C GLY A 55 4.79 1.69 -1.74
N HIS A 56 5.13 1.03 -2.84
CA HIS A 56 4.42 1.10 -4.10
C HIS A 56 3.31 0.06 -4.12
N VAL A 57 2.16 0.43 -4.68
CA VAL A 57 0.99 -0.45 -4.78
C VAL A 57 0.57 -0.61 -6.24
N GLY A 58 0.10 -1.80 -6.59
CA GLY A 58 -0.52 -2.10 -7.87
C GLY A 58 -1.83 -2.86 -7.66
N ILE A 59 -2.64 -2.92 -8.71
CA ILE A 59 -3.86 -3.74 -8.78
C ILE A 59 -3.74 -4.68 -9.98
N CYS A 60 -4.20 -5.91 -9.81
CA CYS A 60 -4.01 -6.96 -10.82
C CYS A 60 -5.32 -7.26 -11.54
N ARG A 61 -5.19 -7.58 -12.83
CA ARG A 61 -6.27 -8.10 -13.67
C ARG A 61 -6.72 -9.49 -13.27
N GLU A 62 -7.77 -9.98 -13.91
CA GLU A 62 -8.24 -11.36 -13.77
C GLU A 62 -7.21 -12.40 -14.24
N ASP A 63 -6.37 -12.06 -15.22
CA ASP A 63 -5.24 -12.92 -15.66
C ASP A 63 -3.99 -12.81 -14.77
N GLY A 64 -4.08 -12.05 -13.67
CA GLY A 64 -3.00 -11.84 -12.71
C GLY A 64 -1.90 -10.89 -13.16
N ALA A 65 -2.01 -10.23 -14.33
CA ALA A 65 -1.07 -9.19 -14.72
C ALA A 65 -1.23 -7.95 -13.83
N ILE A 66 -0.09 -7.41 -13.39
CA ILE A 66 -0.04 -6.28 -12.45
C ILE A 66 -0.15 -4.96 -13.22
N LEU A 67 -1.03 -4.06 -12.76
CA LEU A 67 -1.14 -2.69 -13.24
C LEU A 67 -0.70 -1.73 -12.13
N ASP A 68 0.21 -0.82 -12.45
CA ASP A 68 0.67 0.18 -11.50
C ASP A 68 0.98 1.53 -12.14
N PHE A 69 0.67 2.61 -11.43
CA PHE A 69 1.01 3.98 -11.84
C PHE A 69 2.36 4.38 -11.25
N SER A 70 3.42 4.26 -12.05
CA SER A 70 4.81 4.40 -11.60
C SER A 70 5.50 5.70 -11.99
N GLY A 71 4.82 6.57 -12.76
CA GLY A 71 5.33 7.88 -13.12
C GLY A 71 4.32 8.71 -13.91
N SER A 72 4.63 9.99 -14.15
CA SER A 72 3.74 10.88 -14.89
C SER A 72 3.41 10.31 -16.26
N ASN A 73 2.12 10.19 -16.57
CA ASN A 73 1.61 9.64 -17.82
C ASN A 73 2.07 8.18 -18.09
N PHE A 74 2.44 7.44 -17.06
CA PHE A 74 3.04 6.11 -17.20
C PHE A 74 2.35 5.08 -16.30
N ILE A 75 1.56 4.22 -16.94
CA ILE A 75 0.99 3.02 -16.34
C ILE A 75 1.80 1.83 -16.84
N ASN A 76 2.32 1.07 -15.90
CA ASN A 76 3.06 -0.15 -16.18
C ASN A 76 2.11 -1.35 -16.19
N ILE A 77 2.34 -2.29 -17.11
CA ILE A 77 1.52 -3.49 -17.30
C ILE A 77 2.46 -4.70 -17.27
N ASP A 78 2.21 -5.61 -16.33
CA ASP A 78 2.93 -6.88 -16.14
C ASP A 78 4.43 -6.72 -15.84
N ASN A 79 4.88 -5.52 -15.48
CA ASN A 79 6.25 -5.23 -15.06
C ASN A 79 6.25 -4.32 -13.82
N PHE A 80 5.90 -4.89 -12.67
CA PHE A 80 5.67 -4.14 -11.44
C PHE A 80 6.88 -3.29 -11.04
N ALA A 81 6.67 -1.98 -10.90
CA ALA A 81 7.75 -1.06 -10.61
C ALA A 81 8.33 -1.24 -9.19
N PHE A 82 9.59 -0.83 -9.03
CA PHE A 82 10.32 -0.78 -7.75
C PHE A 82 10.66 -2.14 -7.09
N GLY A 83 10.40 -3.26 -7.78
CA GLY A 83 10.90 -4.58 -7.41
C GLY A 83 9.81 -5.65 -7.31
N VAL A 84 10.17 -6.80 -6.75
CA VAL A 84 9.24 -7.93 -6.60
C VAL A 84 8.18 -7.67 -5.54
N VAL A 85 6.97 -8.19 -5.77
CA VAL A 85 5.85 -8.14 -4.82
C VAL A 85 6.29 -8.69 -3.48
N ALA A 86 6.13 -7.89 -2.42
CA ALA A 86 6.42 -8.29 -1.04
C ALA A 86 5.15 -8.73 -0.31
N ARG A 87 4.02 -8.07 -0.61
CA ARG A 87 2.72 -8.35 -0.02
C ARG A 87 1.62 -8.33 -1.08
N TYR A 88 0.58 -9.12 -0.85
CA TYR A 88 -0.59 -9.14 -1.70
C TYR A 88 -1.87 -9.38 -0.90
N ILE A 89 -3.00 -8.99 -1.47
CA ILE A 89 -4.34 -9.33 -0.97
C ILE A 89 -5.22 -9.61 -2.17
N GLN A 90 -5.76 -10.82 -2.26
CA GLN A 90 -6.75 -11.15 -3.28
C GLN A 90 -8.08 -10.51 -2.91
N LEU A 91 -8.61 -9.68 -3.79
CA LEU A 91 -9.91 -9.06 -3.59
C LEU A 91 -11.00 -10.00 -4.06
N ASP A 92 -12.10 -9.98 -3.33
CA ASP A 92 -13.26 -10.81 -3.65
C ASP A 92 -14.14 -10.07 -4.66
N ARG A 93 -14.23 -10.62 -5.87
CA ARG A 93 -14.99 -10.00 -6.97
C ARG A 93 -16.50 -9.95 -6.66
N GLU A 94 -17.02 -10.78 -5.75
CA GLU A 94 -18.42 -10.71 -5.33
C GLU A 94 -18.75 -9.39 -4.59
N GLN A 95 -17.73 -8.73 -4.03
CA GLN A 95 -17.88 -7.42 -3.39
C GLN A 95 -17.89 -6.25 -4.38
N CYS A 96 -17.70 -6.52 -5.67
CA CYS A 96 -17.79 -5.52 -6.73
C CYS A 96 -19.24 -5.36 -7.20
N CYS A 97 -19.59 -4.15 -7.62
CA CYS A 97 -20.86 -3.88 -8.29
C CYS A 97 -20.63 -3.81 -9.80
N PHE A 98 -21.17 -4.78 -10.55
CA PHE A 98 -21.13 -4.85 -12.01
C PHE A 98 -22.54 -4.68 -12.61
N PRO A 99 -23.08 -3.45 -12.64
CA PRO A 99 -24.44 -3.21 -13.05
C PRO A 99 -24.56 -3.27 -14.59
N PRO A 100 -25.47 -4.09 -15.16
CA PRO A 100 -25.74 -4.07 -16.61
C PRO A 100 -26.53 -2.82 -17.04
N ASN A 101 -27.23 -2.17 -16.10
CA ASN A 101 -27.99 -0.96 -16.27
C ASN A 101 -28.21 -0.27 -14.91
N LEU A 102 -28.80 0.93 -14.90
CA LEU A 102 -29.02 1.72 -13.69
C LEU A 102 -29.87 1.01 -12.61
N ALA A 103 -30.76 0.10 -12.99
CA ALA A 103 -31.57 -0.67 -12.03
C ALA A 103 -30.82 -1.90 -11.47
N GLY A 104 -29.70 -2.29 -12.07
CA GLY A 104 -28.92 -3.48 -11.72
C GLY A 104 -27.79 -3.24 -10.71
N HIS A 105 -27.73 -2.06 -10.09
CA HIS A 105 -26.73 -1.78 -9.05
C HIS A 105 -27.02 -2.54 -7.77
N THR A 106 -25.99 -3.18 -7.21
CA THR A 106 -26.02 -3.81 -5.88
C THR A 106 -25.51 -2.88 -4.78
N CYS A 107 -24.91 -1.75 -5.15
CA CYS A 107 -24.40 -0.75 -4.23
C CYS A 107 -25.44 0.31 -3.83
N ASN A 108 -25.32 0.85 -2.61
CA ASN A 108 -26.23 1.89 -2.09
C ASN A 108 -26.22 3.19 -2.90
N ASN A 109 -25.14 3.46 -3.65
CA ASN A 109 -24.94 4.71 -4.38
C ASN A 109 -25.08 4.52 -5.90
N GLY A 110 -26.06 3.73 -6.35
CA GLY A 110 -26.19 3.31 -7.76
C GLY A 110 -26.12 4.46 -8.77
N TYR A 111 -26.84 5.56 -8.54
CA TYR A 111 -26.79 6.74 -9.41
C TYR A 111 -25.40 7.36 -9.52
N ASN A 112 -24.75 7.64 -8.37
CA ASN A 112 -23.40 8.22 -8.34
C ASN A 112 -22.37 7.26 -8.94
N HIS A 113 -22.55 5.95 -8.74
CA HIS A 113 -21.69 4.93 -9.33
C HIS A 113 -21.81 4.93 -10.85
N ALA A 114 -23.03 5.00 -11.39
CA ALA A 114 -23.28 5.13 -12.83
C ALA A 114 -22.60 6.38 -13.42
N GLU A 115 -22.75 7.53 -12.76
CA GLU A 115 -22.14 8.79 -13.20
C GLU A 115 -20.60 8.77 -13.16
N TYR A 116 -20.02 8.08 -12.17
CA TYR A 116 -18.56 7.93 -12.05
C TYR A 116 -17.92 7.08 -13.18
N GLY A 117 -18.76 6.35 -13.92
CA GLY A 117 -18.36 5.41 -14.96
C GLY A 117 -18.28 4.00 -14.41
N THR A 118 -19.45 3.34 -14.35
CA THR A 118 -19.59 1.91 -14.03
C THR A 118 -18.79 1.04 -14.99
N SER A 119 -18.50 -0.17 -14.51
CA SER A 119 -17.84 -1.20 -15.28
C SER A 119 -18.71 -2.44 -15.30
N ILE A 120 -18.64 -3.18 -16.41
CA ILE A 120 -19.37 -4.44 -16.56
C ILE A 120 -18.55 -5.64 -16.06
N THR A 121 -17.23 -5.50 -15.98
CA THR A 121 -16.29 -6.53 -15.49
C THR A 121 -15.15 -5.89 -14.71
N TRP A 122 -14.39 -6.71 -13.99
CA TRP A 122 -13.21 -6.28 -13.25
C TRP A 122 -12.17 -5.61 -14.17
N ASP A 123 -11.78 -6.30 -15.24
CA ASP A 123 -10.76 -5.81 -16.18
C ASP A 123 -11.21 -4.55 -16.94
N ASP A 124 -12.51 -4.40 -17.22
CA ASP A 124 -13.07 -3.18 -17.82
C ASP A 124 -12.97 -1.97 -16.88
N ALA A 125 -13.20 -2.18 -15.59
CA ALA A 125 -12.99 -1.16 -14.57
C ALA A 125 -11.53 -0.69 -14.53
N LEU A 126 -10.60 -1.65 -14.51
CA LEU A 126 -9.17 -1.35 -14.49
C LEU A 126 -8.74 -0.62 -15.76
N ARG A 127 -9.18 -1.08 -16.94
CA ARG A 127 -8.90 -0.42 -18.22
C ARG A 127 -9.39 1.02 -18.24
N SER A 128 -10.57 1.28 -17.69
CA SER A 128 -11.13 2.63 -17.58
C SER A 128 -10.31 3.52 -16.63
N SER A 129 -9.81 2.97 -15.54
CA SER A 129 -8.87 3.65 -14.65
C SER A 129 -7.52 3.93 -15.32
N VAL A 130 -6.98 2.97 -16.10
CA VAL A 130 -5.73 3.16 -16.86
C VAL A 130 -5.87 4.36 -17.80
N ARG A 131 -6.91 4.39 -18.65
CA ARG A 131 -7.18 5.52 -19.55
C ARG A 131 -7.31 6.86 -18.82
N TYR A 132 -7.91 6.85 -17.63
CA TYR A 132 -8.05 8.06 -16.81
C TYR A 132 -6.71 8.57 -16.26
N PHE A 133 -5.76 7.68 -15.95
CA PHE A 133 -4.44 8.02 -15.42
C PHE A 133 -3.33 8.16 -16.45
N GLU A 134 -3.50 7.67 -17.68
CA GLU A 134 -2.54 7.77 -18.79
C GLU A 134 -2.09 9.20 -19.10
N HIS A 135 -2.90 10.21 -18.74
CA HIS A 135 -2.59 11.62 -18.96
C HIS A 135 -2.41 12.43 -17.66
N LYS A 136 -2.25 11.75 -16.51
CA LYS A 136 -2.08 12.41 -15.21
C LYS A 136 -0.60 12.58 -14.87
N SER A 137 -0.27 13.76 -14.37
CA SER A 137 1.03 14.02 -13.75
C SER A 137 1.13 13.35 -12.38
N TYR A 138 2.21 12.63 -12.15
CA TYR A 138 2.46 11.95 -10.89
C TYR A 138 2.82 12.95 -9.80
N ASN A 139 2.13 12.85 -8.66
CA ASN A 139 2.41 13.61 -7.45
C ASN A 139 2.37 12.67 -6.25
N LEU A 140 3.46 12.65 -5.48
CA LEU A 140 3.64 11.75 -4.35
C LEU A 140 2.50 11.80 -3.32
N PHE A 141 1.87 12.96 -3.10
CA PHE A 141 0.88 13.15 -2.05
C PHE A 141 -0.57 13.19 -2.53
N THR A 142 -0.82 13.42 -3.82
CA THR A 142 -2.19 13.63 -4.32
C THR A 142 -2.57 12.74 -5.49
N CYS A 143 -1.62 12.42 -6.37
CA CYS A 143 -1.86 11.64 -7.58
C CYS A 143 -0.74 10.61 -7.74
N ASN A 144 -0.83 9.51 -7.00
CA ASN A 144 0.19 8.47 -6.96
C ASN A 144 -0.44 7.08 -7.24
N CYS A 145 0.35 6.03 -7.07
CA CYS A 145 -0.10 4.65 -7.23
C CYS A 145 -1.28 4.25 -6.32
N HIS A 146 -1.35 4.77 -5.10
CA HIS A 146 -2.49 4.54 -4.20
C HIS A 146 -3.75 5.26 -4.68
N SER A 147 -3.62 6.49 -5.21
CA SER A 147 -4.74 7.20 -5.85
C SER A 147 -5.26 6.45 -7.09
N PHE A 148 -4.37 5.83 -7.87
CA PHE A 148 -4.73 4.98 -9.01
C PHE A 148 -5.53 3.75 -8.57
N VAL A 149 -5.03 2.99 -7.58
CA VAL A 149 -5.74 1.84 -7.03
C VAL A 149 -7.07 2.25 -6.41
N ALA A 150 -7.11 3.36 -5.67
CA ALA A 150 -8.35 3.90 -5.10
C ALA A 150 -9.39 4.23 -6.19
N ASN A 151 -8.97 4.81 -7.32
CA ASN A 151 -9.85 5.05 -8.45
C ASN A 151 -10.40 3.75 -9.02
N CYS A 152 -9.58 2.70 -9.15
CA CYS A 152 -10.03 1.38 -9.59
C CYS A 152 -11.10 0.81 -8.66
N LEU A 153 -10.86 0.83 -7.34
CA LEU A 153 -11.80 0.34 -6.33
C LEU A 153 -13.11 1.14 -6.32
N ASN A 154 -13.04 2.45 -6.54
CA ASN A 154 -14.24 3.28 -6.69
C ASN A 154 -15.01 2.92 -7.97
N ARG A 155 -14.35 2.69 -9.11
CA ARG A 155 -15.07 2.23 -10.33
C ARG A 155 -15.76 0.88 -10.14
N LEU A 156 -15.20 0.02 -9.32
CA LEU A 156 -15.79 -1.27 -8.94
C LEU A 156 -16.88 -1.16 -7.86
N CYS A 157 -17.02 0.01 -7.22
CA CYS A 157 -17.75 0.18 -5.98
C CYS A 157 -17.43 -0.93 -4.96
N TYR A 158 -16.14 -1.25 -4.82
CA TYR A 158 -15.69 -2.41 -4.04
C TYR A 158 -16.14 -2.29 -2.58
N GLY A 159 -16.80 -3.34 -2.07
CA GLY A 159 -17.39 -3.36 -0.73
C GLY A 159 -18.59 -2.42 -0.59
N GLY A 160 -19.26 -2.10 -1.70
CA GLY A 160 -20.42 -1.18 -1.74
C GLY A 160 -20.07 0.30 -1.51
N SER A 161 -18.80 0.67 -1.63
CA SER A 161 -18.30 2.01 -1.33
C SER A 161 -17.58 2.67 -2.51
N MET A 162 -17.85 3.96 -2.70
CA MET A 162 -17.16 4.87 -3.62
C MET A 162 -16.17 5.80 -2.90
N GLY A 163 -15.86 5.50 -1.63
CA GLY A 163 -15.03 6.34 -0.75
C GLY A 163 -13.56 5.93 -0.69
N TRP A 164 -13.07 5.10 -1.61
CA TRP A 164 -11.67 4.69 -1.65
C TRP A 164 -10.76 5.89 -1.94
N ASN A 165 -9.67 5.97 -1.19
CA ASN A 165 -8.65 7.01 -1.27
C ASN A 165 -7.28 6.42 -0.94
N MET A 166 -6.21 7.21 -1.05
CA MET A 166 -4.86 6.68 -0.84
C MET A 166 -4.62 6.10 0.57
N ILE A 167 -5.29 6.63 1.60
CA ILE A 167 -5.06 6.25 3.00
C ILE A 167 -5.73 4.91 3.31
N ASN A 168 -6.98 4.70 2.85
CA ASN A 168 -7.66 3.44 3.08
C ASN A 168 -7.08 2.30 2.23
N VAL A 169 -6.57 2.58 1.02
CA VAL A 169 -5.78 1.62 0.24
C VAL A 169 -4.51 1.24 0.99
N ALA A 170 -3.74 2.23 1.47
CA ALA A 170 -2.53 1.96 2.25
C ALA A 170 -2.83 1.14 3.51
N SER A 171 -3.93 1.46 4.21
CA SER A 171 -4.37 0.74 5.42
C SER A 171 -4.79 -0.70 5.09
N LEU A 172 -5.53 -0.90 3.99
CA LEU A 172 -5.95 -2.22 3.54
C LEU A 172 -4.74 -3.12 3.26
N VAL A 173 -3.79 -2.62 2.46
CA VAL A 173 -2.55 -3.35 2.17
C VAL A 173 -1.74 -3.60 3.45
N LEU A 174 -1.63 -2.60 4.32
CA LEU A 174 -0.81 -2.68 5.53
C LEU A 174 -1.35 -3.71 6.54
N PHE A 175 -2.67 -3.76 6.75
CA PHE A 175 -3.26 -4.59 7.81
C PHE A 175 -3.85 -5.90 7.31
N LYS A 176 -4.24 -6.00 6.04
CA LYS A 176 -4.85 -7.20 5.45
C LYS A 176 -3.97 -7.91 4.42
N GLY A 177 -2.85 -7.31 4.01
CA GLY A 177 -1.93 -7.93 3.05
C GLY A 177 -1.19 -9.13 3.64
N HIS A 178 -1.12 -10.22 2.88
CA HIS A 178 -0.30 -11.39 3.17
C HIS A 178 1.11 -11.18 2.63
N TRP A 179 2.13 -11.66 3.36
CA TRP A 179 3.50 -11.67 2.87
C TRP A 179 3.70 -12.82 1.88
N VAL A 180 4.43 -12.57 0.80
CA VAL A 180 4.76 -13.61 -0.18
C VAL A 180 5.60 -14.73 0.45
N ASP A 181 6.63 -14.36 1.20
CA ASP A 181 7.51 -15.28 1.92
C ASP A 181 8.29 -14.54 3.04
N SER A 182 9.02 -15.29 3.86
CA SER A 182 9.86 -14.73 4.92
C SER A 182 11.00 -13.83 4.39
N MET A 183 11.49 -14.09 3.18
CA MET A 183 12.54 -13.28 2.55
C MET A 183 12.02 -11.88 2.19
N SER A 184 10.74 -11.77 1.84
CA SER A 184 10.04 -10.52 1.55
C SER A 184 9.89 -9.67 2.82
N ILE A 185 9.63 -10.28 3.97
CA ILE A 185 9.64 -9.60 5.27
C ILE A 185 11.04 -9.05 5.55
N LEU A 186 12.05 -9.93 5.47
CA LEU A 186 13.43 -9.55 5.75
C LEU A 186 13.89 -8.39 4.84
N ARG A 187 13.68 -8.49 3.53
CA ARG A 187 14.02 -7.45 2.55
C ARG A 187 13.32 -6.12 2.85
N SER A 188 12.10 -6.16 3.38
CA SER A 188 11.32 -4.94 3.65
C SER A 188 11.78 -4.20 4.91
N PHE A 189 12.20 -4.93 5.96
CA PHE A 189 12.54 -4.32 7.25
C PHE A 189 14.03 -4.22 7.53
N LEU A 190 14.87 -5.06 6.91
CA LEU A 190 16.31 -5.10 7.18
C LEU A 190 17.00 -3.74 6.97
N PRO A 191 16.77 -2.99 5.87
CA PRO A 191 17.41 -1.69 5.70
C PRO A 191 17.06 -0.69 6.82
N PHE A 192 15.80 -0.66 7.25
CA PHE A 192 15.33 0.19 8.36
C PHE A 192 15.99 -0.23 9.69
N ILE A 193 16.06 -1.53 9.98
CA ILE A 193 16.69 -2.05 11.20
C ILE A 193 18.18 -1.73 11.23
N VAL A 194 18.90 -1.90 10.11
CA VAL A 194 20.33 -1.59 10.03
C VAL A 194 20.57 -0.09 10.20
N LEU A 195 19.80 0.74 9.50
CA LEU A 195 19.93 2.20 9.60
C LEU A 195 19.67 2.69 11.02
N THR A 196 18.56 2.26 11.64
CA THR A 196 18.23 2.61 13.02
C THR A 196 19.25 2.07 14.02
N GLY A 197 19.78 0.86 13.80
CA GLY A 197 20.85 0.31 14.62
C GLY A 197 22.12 1.16 14.59
N VAL A 198 22.57 1.56 13.39
CA VAL A 198 23.77 2.42 13.23
C VAL A 198 23.57 3.79 13.88
N THR A 199 22.42 4.44 13.67
CA THR A 199 22.16 5.76 14.27
C THR A 199 22.12 5.69 15.79
N LEU A 200 21.52 4.64 16.36
CA LEU A 200 21.51 4.41 17.81
C LEU A 200 22.92 4.13 18.35
N MET A 201 23.73 3.32 17.66
CA MET A 201 25.11 3.03 18.07
C MET A 201 25.99 4.29 18.08
N LEU A 202 25.91 5.12 17.03
CA LEU A 202 26.67 6.38 16.95
C LEU A 202 26.22 7.38 18.01
N SER A 203 24.90 7.50 18.22
CA SER A 203 24.34 8.40 19.23
C SER A 203 24.77 7.99 20.63
N TRP A 204 24.74 6.69 20.93
CA TRP A 204 25.18 6.14 22.21
C TRP A 204 26.68 6.39 22.46
N GLY A 205 27.52 6.17 21.44
CA GLY A 205 28.95 6.48 21.53
C GLY A 205 29.24 7.95 21.80
N GLY A 206 28.50 8.85 21.15
CA GLY A 206 28.58 10.30 21.40
C GLY A 206 28.19 10.69 22.83
N ILE A 207 27.11 10.11 23.35
CA ILE A 207 26.67 10.32 24.74
C ILE A 207 27.72 9.83 25.73
N LEU A 208 28.29 8.63 25.53
CA LEU A 208 29.34 8.10 26.40
C LEU A 208 30.61 8.97 26.37
N ALA A 209 31.02 9.43 25.19
CA ALA A 209 32.17 10.32 25.05
C ALA A 209 31.94 11.65 25.78
N PHE A 210 30.75 12.24 25.64
CA PHE A 210 30.37 13.47 26.32
C PHE A 210 30.31 13.31 27.85
N VAL A 211 29.72 12.22 28.35
CA VAL A 211 29.68 11.91 29.79
C VAL A 211 31.09 11.72 30.35
N LYS A 212 31.97 11.03 29.62
CA LYS A 212 33.38 10.85 30.01
C LYS A 212 34.13 12.19 30.03
N GLU A 213 33.87 13.08 29.07
CA GLU A 213 34.47 14.41 29.04
C GLU A 213 34.02 15.27 30.23
N ILE A 214 32.73 15.25 30.59
CA ILE A 214 32.22 15.93 31.79
C ILE A 214 32.89 15.37 33.05
N GLY A 215 32.96 14.04 33.18
CA GLY A 215 33.61 13.39 34.32
C GLY A 215 35.08 13.80 34.45
N ASN A 216 35.83 13.78 33.34
CA ASN A 216 37.22 14.22 33.31
C ASN A 216 37.38 15.71 33.70
N LYS A 217 36.50 16.59 33.22
CA LYS A 217 36.50 18.02 33.60
C LYS A 217 36.21 18.23 35.08
N GLN A 218 35.28 17.46 35.68
CA GLN A 218 35.02 17.53 37.13
C GLN A 218 36.20 17.04 37.98
N ILE A 219 36.83 15.94 37.57
CA ILE A 219 38.03 15.41 38.24
C ILE A 219 39.15 16.46 38.18
N ALA A 220 39.44 17.01 37.00
CA ALA A 220 40.46 18.04 36.82
C ALA A 220 40.20 19.30 37.67
N CYS A 221 38.95 19.76 37.75
CA CYS A 221 38.54 20.88 38.60
C CYS A 221 38.80 20.59 40.08
N THR A 222 38.40 19.41 40.57
CA THR A 222 38.62 18.97 41.96
C THR A 222 40.10 18.89 42.31
N THR A 223 40.94 18.36 41.41
CA THR A 223 42.40 18.28 41.61
C THR A 223 43.08 19.65 41.64
N GLN A 224 42.64 20.60 40.83
CA GLN A 224 43.16 21.98 40.86
C GLN A 224 42.75 22.72 42.15
N LEU A 225 41.51 22.53 42.61
CA LEU A 225 41.01 23.10 43.87
C LEU A 225 41.77 22.54 45.08
N THR A 226 41.97 21.22 45.16
CA THR A 226 42.76 20.60 46.24
C THR A 226 44.21 21.06 46.24
N SER A 227 44.85 21.14 45.08
CA SER A 227 46.23 21.65 44.99
C SER A 227 46.35 23.11 45.46
N ARG A 228 45.43 23.99 45.05
CA ARG A 228 45.43 25.40 45.51
C ARG A 228 45.21 25.56 47.01
N THR A 229 44.39 24.70 47.62
CA THR A 229 44.17 24.71 49.08
C THR A 229 45.39 24.19 49.84
N LEU A 230 46.06 23.15 49.32
CA LEU A 230 47.29 22.61 49.91
C LEU A 230 48.43 23.65 49.89
N PHE A 231 48.63 24.34 48.76
CA PHE A 231 49.67 25.37 48.63
C PHE A 231 49.38 26.63 49.48
N ARG A 232 48.11 26.98 49.73
CA ARG A 232 47.76 28.07 50.66
C ARG A 232 48.03 27.70 52.13
N GLY A 233 47.95 26.43 52.49
CA GLY A 233 48.27 25.96 53.85
C GLY A 233 49.77 26.02 54.19
N PHE A 234 50.65 25.91 53.20
CA PHE A 234 52.11 25.97 53.39
C PHE A 234 52.70 27.40 53.35
N ALA A 235 51.95 28.40 52.87
CA ALA A 235 52.43 29.78 52.76
C ALA A 235 52.12 30.66 54.01
N CYS A 236 51.55 30.07 55.07
CA CYS A 236 51.13 30.79 56.28
C CYS A 236 51.79 30.27 57.57
N GLY A 237 52.88 29.52 57.46
CA GLY A 237 53.70 29.01 58.57
C GLY A 237 55.00 29.79 58.73
#